data_AF-A0AB73B5N0-F1
#
_entry.id   AF-A0AB73B5N0-F1
#
_cell.length_a   1.000
_cell.length_b   1.000
_cell.length_c   1.000
_cell.angle_alpha   90.00
_cell.angle_beta   90.00
_cell.angle_gamma   90.00
#
_symmetry.space_group_name_H-M   'P 1'
#
loop_
_entity.id
_entity.type
_entity.pdbx_description
1 polymer ?
#
loop_
_entity_poly.entity_id
_entity_poly.type
_entity_poly.pdbx_seq_one_letter_code
_entity_poly.pdbx_strand_id
1 'polypeptide(L)'
;MEPAPHRGSRASGAGKTTLCGQLERALSLPRVEIDSLYHGAGWTPRANFVAEVEAFSAGQEWVIEWQYRAVRRLLVEGADTLVWLDYSSWLQMTRLVRRTMRRRLARQELWNGNYETIFQDEEHIIRWGIRTFP
;
A
#
# COMPACT_ATOMS: atom_id res chain seq x y z
N MET A 1 12.70 -23.10 5.96
CA MET A 1 12.35 -22.41 7.22
C MET A 1 11.04 -21.69 6.97
N GLU A 2 9.94 -22.28 7.39
CA GLU A 2 8.60 -21.73 7.17
C GLU A 2 8.38 -20.63 8.21
N PRO A 3 8.11 -19.37 7.82
CA PRO A 3 7.95 -18.29 8.79
C PRO A 3 6.63 -18.48 9.56
N ALA A 4 6.68 -18.23 10.88
CA ALA A 4 5.57 -18.36 11.81
C ALA A 4 4.33 -17.55 11.36
N PRO A 5 3.10 -17.88 11.84
CA PRO A 5 1.90 -17.14 11.49
C PRO A 5 1.89 -15.79 12.21
N HIS A 6 2.72 -14.86 11.75
CA HIS A 6 2.69 -13.48 12.19
C HIS A 6 1.35 -12.89 11.76
N ARG A 7 0.59 -12.34 12.71
CA ARG A 7 -0.54 -11.44 12.47
C ARG A 7 -0.07 -10.11 11.87
N GLY A 8 0.77 -10.18 10.84
CA GLY A 8 1.16 -9.05 10.03
C GLY A 8 -0.05 -8.62 9.23
N SER A 9 -0.77 -7.61 9.74
CA SER A 9 -1.94 -7.10 9.04
C SER A 9 -1.50 -6.68 7.64
N ARG A 10 -2.22 -7.17 6.63
CA ARG A 10 -2.13 -6.67 5.25
C ARG A 10 -2.76 -5.28 5.14
N ALA A 11 -2.66 -4.47 6.19
CA ALA A 11 -3.50 -3.30 6.35
C ALA A 11 -2.96 -2.12 5.53
N SER A 12 -3.89 -1.50 4.82
CA SER A 12 -3.86 -0.07 4.52
C SER A 12 -3.55 0.69 5.83
N GLY A 13 -2.64 1.67 5.79
CA GLY A 13 -2.31 2.49 6.97
C GLY A 13 -1.11 2.07 7.82
N ALA A 14 -0.42 0.95 7.50
CA ALA A 14 0.83 0.57 8.18
C ALA A 14 1.99 1.57 8.00
N GLY A 15 1.91 2.46 7.01
CA GLY A 15 2.94 3.46 6.70
C GLY A 15 3.91 3.07 5.59
N LYS A 16 3.63 2.00 4.84
CA LYS A 16 4.46 1.52 3.72
C LYS A 16 4.79 2.62 2.72
N THR A 17 3.78 3.36 2.26
CA THR A 17 3.94 4.49 1.34
C THR A 17 4.83 5.60 1.91
N THR A 18 4.68 5.90 3.21
CA THR A 18 5.53 6.89 3.89
C THR A 18 6.98 6.41 3.99
N LEU A 19 7.20 5.15 4.38
CA LEU A 19 8.53 4.55 4.43
C LEU A 19 9.18 4.54 3.05
N CYS A 20 8.46 4.11 2.02
CA CYS A 20 9.00 4.07 0.66
C CYS A 20 9.41 5.47 0.19
N GLY A 21 8.61 6.51 0.43
CA GLY A 21 8.98 7.89 0.13
C GLY A 21 10.08 8.47 1.01
N GLN A 22 10.37 7.87 2.18
CA GLN A 22 11.55 8.21 2.98
C GLN A 22 12.80 7.52 2.42
N LEU A 23 12.72 6.25 2.04
CA LEU A 23 13.82 5.49 1.44
C LEU A 23 14.23 6.06 0.09
N GLU A 24 13.26 6.42 -0.76
CA GLU A 24 13.49 7.15 -2.02
C GLU A 24 14.39 8.36 -1.79
N ARG A 25 14.05 9.22 -0.82
CA ARG A 25 14.81 10.45 -0.54
C ARG A 25 16.15 10.19 0.14
N ALA A 26 16.20 9.21 1.04
CA ALA A 26 17.40 8.91 1.81
C ALA A 26 18.47 8.18 0.98
N LEU A 27 18.05 7.35 0.02
CA LEU A 27 18.92 6.51 -0.79
C LEU A 27 18.99 6.96 -2.26
N SER A 28 18.23 8.00 -2.64
CA SER A 28 18.09 8.48 -4.01
C SER A 28 17.62 7.39 -5.00
N LEU A 29 16.77 6.46 -4.53
CA LEU A 29 16.29 5.33 -5.32
C LEU A 29 14.99 5.68 -6.05
N PRO A 30 14.80 5.23 -7.32
CA PRO A 30 13.54 5.32 -8.02
C PRO A 30 12.40 4.70 -7.20
N ARG A 31 11.26 5.40 -7.16
CA ARG A 31 10.04 4.91 -6.52
C ARG A 31 8.86 5.09 -7.45
N VAL A 32 8.00 4.07 -7.48
CA VAL A 32 6.65 4.17 -8.04
C VAL A 32 5.63 3.87 -6.95
N GLU A 33 4.58 4.69 -6.88
CA GLU A 33 3.44 4.40 -6.03
C GLU A 33 2.63 3.26 -6.67
N ILE A 34 2.76 2.04 -6.16
CA ILE A 34 2.22 0.84 -6.82
C ILE A 34 0.70 0.90 -7.04
N ASP A 35 -0.04 1.61 -6.18
CA ASP A 35 -1.47 1.85 -6.33
C ASP A 35 -1.79 2.66 -7.60
N SER A 36 -0.90 3.58 -8.03
CA SER A 36 -1.04 4.34 -9.28
C SER A 36 -0.93 3.45 -10.54
N LEU A 37 -0.17 2.36 -10.44
CA LEU A 37 -0.04 1.36 -11.51
C LEU A 37 -1.24 0.41 -11.51
N TYR A 38 -1.81 0.12 -10.34
CA TYR A 38 -2.89 -0.85 -10.19
C TYR A 38 -4.27 -0.26 -10.49
N HIS A 39 -4.62 0.90 -9.94
CA HIS A 39 -5.97 1.44 -10.01
C HIS A 39 -6.16 2.35 -11.23
N GLY A 40 -7.00 1.92 -12.16
CA GLY A 40 -7.54 2.74 -13.26
C GLY A 40 -8.83 3.45 -12.86
N ALA A 41 -9.51 4.06 -13.84
CA ALA A 41 -10.75 4.79 -13.60
C ALA A 41 -11.83 3.90 -12.97
N GLY A 42 -12.61 4.46 -12.04
CA GLY A 42 -13.64 3.73 -11.30
C GLY A 42 -13.06 2.64 -10.39
N TRP A 43 -11.81 2.81 -9.93
CA TRP A 43 -11.09 1.85 -9.08
C TRP A 43 -10.89 0.47 -9.73
N THR A 44 -10.90 0.40 -11.06
CA THR A 44 -10.75 -0.86 -11.80
C THR A 44 -9.27 -1.25 -11.94
N PRO A 45 -8.89 -2.52 -11.75
CA PRO A 45 -7.52 -2.95 -11.99
C PRO A 45 -7.09 -2.69 -13.45
N ARG A 46 -5.91 -2.10 -13.65
CA ARG A 46 -5.34 -1.84 -14.98
C ARG A 46 -4.78 -3.13 -15.58
N ALA A 47 -5.11 -3.40 -16.84
CA ALA A 47 -4.63 -4.60 -17.56
C ALA A 47 -3.10 -4.65 -17.66
N ASN A 48 -2.44 -3.49 -17.78
CA ASN A 48 -0.99 -3.38 -17.93
C ASN A 48 -0.23 -3.43 -16.60
N PHE A 49 -0.91 -3.57 -15.45
CA PHE A 49 -0.31 -3.46 -14.13
C PHE A 49 0.94 -4.32 -13.95
N VAL A 50 0.87 -5.60 -14.31
CA VAL A 50 1.99 -6.53 -14.14
C VAL A 50 3.17 -6.13 -15.02
N ALA A 51 2.93 -5.80 -16.28
CA ALA A 51 3.96 -5.40 -17.23
C ALA A 51 4.64 -4.08 -16.83
N GLU A 52 3.87 -3.12 -16.29
CA GLU A 52 4.42 -1.85 -15.80
C GLU A 52 5.26 -2.03 -14.53
N VAL A 53 4.87 -2.94 -13.63
CA VAL A 53 5.71 -3.30 -12.46
C VAL A 53 6.98 -4.01 -12.91
N GLU A 54 6.88 -4.96 -13.84
CA GLU A 54 8.04 -5.68 -14.40
C GLU A 54 9.04 -4.74 -15.05
N ALA A 55 8.57 -3.83 -15.91
CA ALA A 55 9.42 -2.83 -16.54
C ALA A 55 10.09 -1.91 -15.52
N PHE A 56 9.36 -1.51 -14.46
CA PHE A 56 9.93 -0.69 -13.39
C PHE A 56 10.98 -1.46 -12.58
N SER A 57 10.70 -2.71 -12.20
CA SER A 57 11.59 -3.55 -11.39
C SER A 57 12.73 -4.20 -12.18
N ALA A 58 12.81 -3.99 -13.49
CA ALA A 58 13.91 -4.46 -14.32
C ALA A 58 15.22 -3.67 -14.09
N GLY A 59 15.12 -2.47 -13.51
CA GLY A 59 16.29 -1.72 -13.05
C GLY A 59 16.96 -2.35 -11.83
N GLN A 60 18.24 -2.05 -11.61
CA GLN A 60 18.98 -2.53 -10.45
C GLN A 60 18.71 -1.75 -9.15
N GLU A 61 18.07 -0.57 -9.27
CA GLU A 61 17.85 0.35 -8.17
C GLU A 61 16.38 0.76 -8.11
N TRP A 62 15.68 0.35 -7.06
CA TRP A 62 14.28 0.74 -6.86
C TRP A 62 13.83 0.53 -5.41
N VAL A 63 12.77 1.25 -5.06
CA VAL A 63 11.95 1.02 -3.87
C VAL A 63 10.50 0.94 -4.30
N ILE A 64 9.81 -0.14 -3.91
CA ILE A 64 8.39 -0.34 -4.24
C ILE A 64 7.65 -1.05 -3.11
N GLU A 65 6.35 -0.81 -3.05
CA GLU A 65 5.48 -1.38 -2.02
C GLU A 65 5.08 -2.82 -2.37
N TRP A 66 5.36 -3.76 -1.47
CA TRP A 66 5.02 -5.18 -1.64
C TRP A 66 3.55 -5.48 -1.26
N GLN A 67 2.60 -5.09 -2.11
CA GLN A 67 1.16 -5.16 -1.82
C GLN A 67 0.42 -6.25 -2.63
N TYR A 68 0.49 -6.20 -3.95
CA TYR A 68 -0.38 -6.96 -4.85
C TYR A 68 0.12 -8.35 -5.16
N ARG A 69 -0.69 -9.38 -4.86
CA ARG A 69 -0.34 -10.80 -5.08
C ARG A 69 0.21 -11.09 -6.48
N ALA A 70 -0.35 -10.44 -7.51
CA ALA A 70 0.04 -10.63 -8.91
C ALA A 70 1.52 -10.35 -9.19
N VAL A 71 2.17 -9.46 -8.44
CA VAL A 71 3.57 -9.04 -8.66
C VAL A 71 4.48 -9.37 -7.47
N ARG A 72 3.97 -9.98 -6.40
CA ARG A 72 4.75 -10.27 -5.19
C ARG A 72 5.97 -11.14 -5.46
N ARG A 73 5.81 -12.15 -6.31
CA ARG A 73 6.88 -13.11 -6.62
C ARG A 73 7.98 -12.42 -7.42
N LEU A 74 7.61 -11.73 -8.49
CA LEU A 74 8.49 -10.89 -9.31
C LEU A 74 9.33 -9.93 -8.43
N LEU A 75 8.67 -9.19 -7.54
CA LEU A 75 9.35 -8.23 -6.66
C LEU A 75 10.27 -8.90 -5.64
N VAL A 76 9.92 -10.06 -5.10
CA VAL A 76 10.78 -10.78 -4.14
C VAL A 76 11.99 -11.38 -4.83
N GLU A 77 11.85 -11.86 -6.07
CA GLU A 77 12.95 -12.44 -6.83
C GLU A 77 13.98 -11.39 -7.25
N GLY A 78 13.56 -10.13 -7.47
CA GLY A 78 14.45 -9.02 -7.82
C GLY A 78 14.91 -8.12 -6.65
N ALA A 79 14.40 -8.33 -5.43
CA ALA A 79 14.74 -7.47 -4.28
C ALA A 79 15.96 -7.99 -3.52
N ASP A 80 16.92 -7.11 -3.25
CA ASP A 80 18.01 -7.41 -2.32
C ASP A 80 17.59 -7.29 -0.85
N THR A 81 16.54 -6.51 -0.56
CA THR A 81 16.11 -6.24 0.82
C THR A 81 14.60 -6.08 0.91
N LEU A 82 14.01 -6.75 1.90
CA LEU A 82 12.60 -6.61 2.26
C LEU A 82 12.48 -5.98 3.64
N VAL A 83 11.80 -4.83 3.72
CA VAL A 83 11.55 -4.13 4.98
C VAL A 83 10.14 -4.43 5.47
N TRP A 84 10.02 -5.01 6.66
CA TRP A 84 8.74 -5.31 7.30
C TRP A 84 8.39 -4.29 8.39
N LEU A 85 7.17 -3.76 8.36
CA LEU A 85 6.66 -2.84 9.38
C LEU A 85 5.76 -3.60 10.36
N ASP A 86 6.27 -3.87 11.56
CA ASP A 86 5.54 -4.55 12.62
C ASP A 86 5.03 -3.56 13.68
N TYR A 87 3.96 -2.83 13.34
CA TYR A 87 3.30 -1.90 14.28
C TYR A 87 2.09 -2.57 14.95
N SER A 88 1.78 -2.17 16.18
CA SER A 88 0.54 -2.61 16.85
C SER A 88 -0.69 -2.23 16.03
N SER A 89 -1.70 -3.11 15.99
CA SER A 89 -2.92 -2.90 15.19
C SER A 89 -3.65 -1.59 15.53
N TRP A 90 -3.56 -1.14 16.79
CA TRP A 90 -4.14 0.14 17.22
C TRP A 90 -3.45 1.35 16.58
N LEU A 91 -2.12 1.35 16.48
CA LEU A 91 -1.37 2.42 15.84
C LEU A 91 -1.63 2.47 14.32
N GLN A 92 -1.73 1.30 13.67
CA GLN A 92 -2.07 1.22 12.26
C GLN A 92 -3.47 1.77 11.99
N MET A 93 -4.44 1.42 12.84
CA MET A 93 -5.82 1.88 12.72
C MET A 93 -5.95 3.39 12.89
N THR A 94 -5.35 3.97 13.93
CA THR A 94 -5.41 5.43 14.16
C THR A 94 -4.81 6.22 12.98
N ARG A 95 -3.71 5.73 12.39
CA ARG A 95 -3.12 6.30 11.17
C ARG A 95 -4.05 6.19 9.96
N LEU A 96 -4.72 5.05 9.80
CA LEU A 96 -5.70 4.83 8.73
C LEU A 96 -6.87 5.81 8.85
N VAL A 97 -7.54 5.86 10.02
CA VAL A 97 -8.70 6.76 10.25
C VAL A 97 -8.33 8.22 9.96
N ARG A 98 -7.20 8.69 10.49
CA ARG A 98 -6.74 10.07 10.27
C ARG A 98 -6.48 10.35 8.78
N ARG A 99 -5.89 9.40 8.04
CA ARG A 99 -5.62 9.54 6.60
C ARG A 99 -6.92 9.68 5.81
N THR A 100 -7.87 8.77 6.05
CA THR A 100 -9.16 8.74 5.33
C THR A 100 -9.98 9.99 5.60
N MET A 101 -10.04 10.47 6.86
CA MET A 101 -10.74 11.71 7.19
C MET A 101 -10.14 12.93 6.48
N ARG A 102 -8.80 13.05 6.49
CA ARG A 102 -8.11 14.16 5.82
C ARG A 102 -8.36 14.18 4.31
N ARG A 103 -8.25 13.02 3.65
CA ARG A 103 -8.47 12.88 2.20
C ARG A 103 -9.91 13.22 1.80
N ARG A 104 -10.89 12.80 2.61
CA ARG A 104 -12.30 13.17 2.42
C ARG A 104 -12.55 14.65 2.54
N LEU A 105 -12.05 15.29 3.60
CA LEU A 105 -12.19 16.72 3.81
C LEU A 105 -11.56 17.53 2.67
N ALA A 106 -10.40 17.07 2.18
CA ALA A 106 -9.71 17.69 1.06
C ALA A 106 -10.30 17.36 -0.33
N ARG A 107 -11.30 16.45 -0.41
CA ARG A 107 -11.81 15.86 -1.66
C ARG A 107 -10.66 15.49 -2.61
N GLN A 108 -9.63 14.86 -2.05
CA GLN A 108 -8.42 14.57 -2.79
C GLN A 108 -8.73 13.55 -3.89
N GLU A 109 -8.44 13.92 -5.14
CA GLU A 109 -8.42 12.97 -6.24
C GLU A 109 -7.25 11.99 -6.01
N LEU A 110 -7.55 10.71 -6.04
CA LEU A 110 -6.61 9.60 -5.98
C LEU A 110 -6.59 8.98 -7.38
N TRP A 111 -5.39 8.69 -7.87
CA TRP A 111 -5.04 7.96 -9.11
C TRP A 111 -6.17 7.79 -10.15
N ASN A 112 -5.98 8.34 -11.34
CA ASN A 112 -6.87 8.13 -12.50
C ASN A 112 -8.33 8.60 -12.26
N GLY A 113 -8.54 9.78 -11.67
CA GLY A 113 -9.86 10.37 -11.52
C GLY A 113 -10.71 9.81 -10.36
N ASN A 114 -10.10 9.03 -9.48
CA ASN A 114 -10.83 8.38 -8.41
C ASN A 114 -10.93 9.24 -7.14
N TYR A 115 -11.94 8.99 -6.31
CA TYR A 115 -12.09 9.58 -4.98
C TYR A 115 -12.34 8.49 -3.94
N GLU A 116 -11.85 8.69 -2.72
CA GLU A 116 -11.86 7.66 -1.65
C GLU A 116 -13.31 7.35 -1.17
N THR A 117 -13.80 6.13 -1.41
CA THR A 117 -15.12 5.67 -0.92
C THR A 117 -14.99 4.85 0.37
N ILE A 118 -16.08 4.68 1.14
CA ILE A 118 -16.05 4.01 2.47
C ILE A 118 -15.70 2.51 2.36
N PHE A 119 -15.82 1.93 1.16
CA PHE A 119 -15.88 0.48 0.94
C PHE A 119 -14.57 -0.15 0.44
N GLN A 120 -13.50 0.62 0.25
CA GLN A 120 -12.27 0.14 -0.41
C GLN A 120 -11.18 -0.34 0.55
N ASP A 121 -11.35 -0.16 1.86
CA ASP A 121 -10.39 -0.68 2.84
C ASP A 121 -10.75 -2.13 3.21
N GLU A 122 -9.85 -3.07 2.88
CA GLU A 122 -9.97 -4.52 3.16
C GLU A 122 -10.20 -4.84 4.65
N GLU A 123 -9.89 -3.90 5.54
CA GLU A 123 -10.19 -3.96 6.98
C GLU A 123 -11.13 -2.80 7.36
N HIS A 124 -12.39 -2.89 6.88
CA HIS A 124 -13.49 -1.97 7.15
C HIS A 124 -13.37 -1.20 8.48
N ILE A 125 -13.15 0.12 8.39
CA ILE A 125 -13.24 1.09 9.50
C ILE A 125 -14.54 0.92 10.31
N ILE A 126 -15.61 0.50 9.61
CA ILE A 126 -16.94 0.20 10.17
C ILE A 126 -16.89 -0.97 11.15
N ARG A 127 -16.15 -2.05 10.84
CA ARG A 127 -16.01 -3.21 11.74
C ARG A 127 -15.30 -2.84 13.03
N TRP A 128 -14.35 -1.90 12.98
CA TRP A 128 -13.73 -1.36 14.20
C TRP A 128 -14.68 -0.43 14.96
N GLY A 129 -15.43 0.44 14.28
CA GLY A 129 -16.46 1.28 14.91
C GLY A 129 -17.44 0.44 15.72
N ILE A 130 -17.96 -0.64 15.13
CA ILE A 130 -18.85 -1.62 15.78
C ILE A 130 -18.15 -2.38 16.92
N ARG A 131 -16.82 -2.55 16.88
CA ARG A 131 -16.06 -3.26 17.93
C ARG A 131 -15.57 -2.34 19.07
N THR A 132 -15.59 -1.03 18.86
CA THR A 132 -15.01 -0.03 19.78
C THR A 132 -16.07 0.75 20.54
N PHE A 133 -17.25 0.91 19.96
CA PHE A 133 -18.43 1.46 20.63
C PHE A 133 -19.46 0.33 20.74
N PRO A 134 -19.75 -0.18 21.96
CA PRO A 134 -20.90 -1.08 22.16
C PRO A 134 -22.22 -0.35 21.90
#